data_AF-A0A6A8AAE9-F1
#
_entry.id   AF-A0A6A8AAE9-F1
#
_cell.length_a   1.000
_cell.length_b   1.000
_cell.length_c   1.000
_cell.angle_alpha   90.00
_cell.angle_beta   90.00
_cell.angle_gamma   90.00
#
_symmetry.space_group_name_H-M   'P 1'
#
loop_
_entity.id
_entity.type
_entity.pdbx_description
1 polymer ?
#
loop_
_entity_poly.entity_id
_entity_poly.type
_entity_poly.pdbx_seq_one_letter_code
_entity_poly.pdbx_strand_id
1 'polypeptide(L)'
;MNRQTVTINGPEDRQRIATWARNVDEGTIVEFRKKTRSHEQSAKMHAMLGEVANQVVWYGTKLKVEDWKNMFTASLRKAQVVPGIDPGTVVPLGIHTSTMTVDEMSNMIEAIYAFGADPEHPVTFKEPQPDTNSGSPSPEADDAPITSSAKPEVSPASGSPISPLNKAELIECCRKLMEIPAIKELEPQAKRSVLEAAKDGWKETLHPDLHDHLKSFFVSADAQIKADPKVYPSLRASAFQHFAEVLDCKAADIGGEA
;
A
#
# COMPACT_ATOMS: atom_id res chain seq x y z
N MET A 1 25.18 12.36 -19.61
CA MET A 1 23.87 13.03 -19.51
C MET A 1 22.85 12.08 -20.12
N ASN A 2 22.02 11.39 -19.34
CA ASN A 2 21.34 10.17 -19.83
C ASN A 2 20.04 10.38 -20.63
N ARG A 3 19.38 11.55 -20.55
CA ARG A 3 18.13 11.80 -21.29
C ARG A 3 17.82 13.29 -21.39
N GLN A 4 17.48 13.77 -22.58
CA GLN A 4 16.96 15.13 -22.82
C GLN A 4 15.64 15.05 -23.59
N THR A 5 14.65 15.86 -23.20
CA THR A 5 13.31 15.87 -23.78
C THR A 5 12.95 17.28 -24.26
N VAL A 6 12.36 17.38 -25.46
CA VAL A 6 11.86 18.65 -26.03
C VAL A 6 10.41 18.46 -26.49
N THR A 7 9.52 19.34 -26.03
CA THR A 7 8.14 19.41 -26.52
C THR A 7 8.10 20.32 -27.75
N ILE A 8 7.59 19.83 -28.89
CA ILE A 8 7.55 20.58 -30.14
C ILE A 8 6.34 21.51 -30.14
N ASN A 9 6.55 22.80 -29.91
CA ASN A 9 5.50 23.82 -29.94
C ASN A 9 5.59 24.73 -31.18
N GLY A 10 6.74 24.76 -31.85
CA GLY A 10 6.96 25.63 -33.01
C GLY A 10 8.16 25.24 -33.87
N PRO A 11 8.51 26.07 -34.87
CA PRO A 11 9.64 25.82 -35.76
C PRO A 11 11.00 25.85 -35.05
N GLU A 12 11.14 26.64 -33.99
CA GLU A 12 12.39 26.75 -33.22
C GLU A 12 12.75 25.43 -32.50
N ASP A 13 11.77 24.74 -31.92
CA ASP A 13 11.98 23.44 -31.28
C ASP A 13 12.46 22.38 -32.28
N ARG A 14 11.92 22.41 -33.51
CA ARG A 14 12.35 21.50 -34.58
C ARG A 14 13.79 21.77 -34.98
N GLN A 15 14.18 23.04 -35.04
CA GLN A 15 15.56 23.43 -35.36
C GLN A 15 16.54 22.99 -34.25
N ARG A 16 16.13 23.08 -32.98
CA ARG A 16 16.91 22.59 -31.84
C ARG A 16 17.12 21.07 -31.91
N ILE A 17 16.06 20.30 -32.15
CA ILE A 17 16.14 18.85 -32.32
C ILE A 17 17.05 18.48 -33.50
N ALA A 18 16.91 19.17 -34.64
CA ALA A 18 17.77 18.95 -35.80
C ALA A 18 19.25 19.22 -35.52
N THR A 19 19.54 20.19 -34.65
CA THR A 19 20.91 20.49 -34.22
C THR A 19 21.45 19.42 -33.29
N TRP A 20 20.64 18.90 -32.37
CA TRP A 20 21.02 17.79 -31.51
C TRP A 20 21.31 16.52 -32.30
N ALA A 21 20.39 16.14 -33.20
CA ALA A 21 20.54 14.95 -34.03
C ALA A 21 21.82 14.92 -34.89
N ARG A 22 22.40 16.09 -35.21
CA ARG A 22 23.68 16.18 -35.96
C ARG A 22 24.92 15.98 -35.10
N ASN A 23 24.84 16.18 -33.79
CA ASN A 23 26.00 16.27 -32.88
C ASN A 23 25.98 15.19 -31.79
N VAL A 24 25.16 14.15 -31.91
CA VAL A 24 25.10 13.03 -30.97
C VAL A 24 26.04 11.90 -31.39
N ASP A 25 26.56 11.15 -30.42
CA ASP A 25 27.43 10.00 -30.65
C ASP A 25 26.69 8.84 -31.34
N GLU A 26 27.45 8.01 -32.08
CA GLU A 26 26.92 6.79 -32.69
C GLU A 26 26.33 5.84 -31.63
N GLY A 27 25.15 5.28 -31.90
CA GLY A 27 24.40 4.45 -30.95
C GLY A 27 23.34 5.18 -30.14
N THR A 28 23.19 6.50 -30.30
CA THR A 28 22.13 7.28 -29.66
C THR A 28 20.74 6.95 -30.25
N ILE A 29 19.78 6.60 -29.40
CA ILE A 29 18.38 6.31 -29.79
C ILE A 29 17.54 7.59 -29.70
N VAL A 30 16.85 7.94 -30.78
CA VAL A 30 15.91 9.08 -30.84
C VAL A 30 14.47 8.56 -30.92
N GLU A 31 13.63 8.98 -29.98
CA GLU A 31 12.22 8.57 -29.93
C GLU A 31 11.28 9.79 -30.05
N PHE A 32 10.35 9.73 -30.99
CA PHE A 32 9.29 10.73 -31.15
C PHE A 32 7.96 10.16 -30.63
N ARG A 33 7.41 10.76 -29.57
CA ARG A 33 6.09 10.40 -29.02
C ARG A 33 5.11 11.55 -29.21
N LYS A 34 3.87 11.23 -29.61
CA LYS A 34 2.76 12.19 -29.62
C LYS A 34 2.33 12.47 -28.18
N LYS A 35 2.03 13.74 -27.85
CA LYS A 35 1.42 14.09 -26.55
C LYS A 35 0.07 13.38 -26.43
N THR A 36 -0.02 12.38 -25.57
CA THR A 36 -1.29 11.72 -25.21
C THR A 36 -1.80 12.35 -23.91
N ARG A 37 -3.13 12.40 -23.71
CA ARG A 37 -3.71 12.90 -22.44
C ARG A 37 -3.16 12.18 -21.20
N SER A 38 -2.74 10.93 -21.38
CA SER A 38 -2.11 10.09 -20.35
C SER A 38 -0.74 10.60 -19.91
N HIS A 39 0.02 11.30 -20.77
CA HIS A 39 1.34 11.81 -20.39
C HIS A 39 1.25 12.95 -19.35
N GLU A 40 0.23 13.80 -19.44
CA GLU A 40 0.01 14.86 -18.45
C GLU A 40 -0.38 14.28 -17.09
N GLN A 41 -1.23 13.24 -17.08
CA GLN A 41 -1.64 12.54 -15.85
C GLN A 41 -0.47 11.77 -15.22
N SER A 42 0.33 11.08 -16.03
CA SER A 42 1.54 10.41 -15.57
C SER A 42 2.54 11.41 -14.99
N ALA A 43 2.83 12.51 -15.70
CA ALA A 43 3.72 13.55 -15.20
C ALA A 43 3.23 14.15 -13.86
N LYS A 44 1.92 14.43 -13.74
CA LYS A 44 1.30 14.88 -12.50
C LYS A 44 1.47 13.86 -11.37
N MET A 45 1.21 12.58 -11.63
CA MET A 45 1.38 11.50 -10.65
C MET A 45 2.82 11.44 -10.14
N HIS A 46 3.83 11.46 -11.02
CA HIS A 46 5.24 11.43 -10.61
C HIS A 46 5.65 12.67 -9.80
N ALA A 47 5.14 13.85 -10.15
CA ALA A 47 5.38 15.07 -9.38
C ALA A 47 4.83 14.94 -7.95
N MET A 48 3.58 14.50 -7.82
CA MET A 48 2.94 14.30 -6.51
C MET A 48 3.66 13.24 -5.66
N LEU A 49 4.06 12.12 -6.26
CA LEU A 49 4.85 11.10 -5.56
C LEU A 49 6.20 11.64 -5.09
N GLY A 50 6.84 12.51 -5.88
CA GLY A 50 8.04 13.23 -5.47
C GLY A 50 7.81 14.12 -4.25
N GLU A 51 6.68 14.82 -4.20
CA GLU A 51 6.30 15.67 -3.06
C GLU A 51 6.04 14.85 -1.79
N VAL A 52 5.37 13.70 -1.92
CA VAL A 52 5.17 12.76 -0.81
C VAL A 52 6.51 12.22 -0.31
N ALA A 53 7.37 11.73 -1.21
CA ALA A 53 8.68 11.18 -0.83
C ALA A 53 9.58 12.19 -0.11
N ASN A 54 9.45 13.47 -0.45
CA ASN A 54 10.21 14.54 0.18
C ASN A 54 9.69 14.89 1.58
N GLN A 55 8.37 14.93 1.74
CA GLN A 55 7.69 15.46 2.93
C GLN A 55 7.42 14.38 3.99
N VAL A 56 7.17 13.14 3.58
CA VAL A 56 6.68 12.08 4.47
C VAL A 56 7.81 11.14 4.92
N VAL A 57 7.87 10.92 6.23
CA VAL A 57 8.68 9.86 6.84
C VAL A 57 7.73 8.73 7.22
N TRP A 58 7.86 7.58 6.56
CA TRP A 58 6.98 6.42 6.73
C TRP A 58 7.61 5.44 7.71
N TYR A 59 6.98 5.23 8.87
CA TYR A 59 7.49 4.35 9.93
C TYR A 59 9.00 4.53 10.23
N GLY A 60 9.42 5.79 10.36
CA GLY A 60 10.81 6.14 10.68
C GLY A 60 11.79 6.12 9.50
N THR A 61 11.34 5.78 8.29
CA THR A 61 12.19 5.73 7.08
C THR A 61 11.62 6.60 5.97
N LYS A 62 12.49 7.27 5.20
CA LYS A 62 12.09 7.92 3.95
C LYS A 62 12.10 6.90 2.82
N LEU A 63 10.93 6.67 2.23
CA LEU A 63 10.78 5.82 1.05
C LEU A 63 11.12 6.60 -0.22
N LYS A 64 11.60 5.90 -1.26
CA LYS A 64 11.85 6.51 -2.57
C LYS A 64 10.54 6.71 -3.32
N VAL A 65 10.56 7.58 -4.33
CA VAL A 65 9.41 7.84 -5.22
C VAL A 65 8.84 6.55 -5.81
N GLU A 66 9.73 5.63 -6.22
CA GLU A 66 9.36 4.33 -6.77
C GLU A 66 8.67 3.42 -5.73
N ASP A 67 9.12 3.46 -4.47
CA ASP A 67 8.53 2.67 -3.39
C ASP A 67 7.12 3.19 -3.04
N TRP A 68 6.95 4.52 -2.99
CA TRP A 68 5.63 5.14 -2.86
C TRP A 68 4.71 4.78 -4.02
N LYS A 69 5.21 4.79 -5.25
CA LYS A 69 4.46 4.35 -6.44
C LYS A 69 3.96 2.93 -6.28
N ASN A 70 4.83 2.01 -5.86
CA ASN A 70 4.48 0.62 -5.63
C ASN A 70 3.43 0.47 -4.52
N MET A 71 3.56 1.24 -3.44
CA MET A 71 2.62 1.19 -2.32
C MET A 71 1.21 1.64 -2.70
N PHE A 72 1.07 2.80 -3.36
CA PHE A 72 -0.22 3.26 -3.86
C PHE A 72 -0.80 2.35 -4.95
N THR A 73 0.06 1.74 -5.76
CA THR A 73 -0.40 0.79 -6.77
C THR A 73 -0.91 -0.50 -6.14
N ALA A 74 -0.24 -0.99 -5.09
CA ALA A 74 -0.64 -2.17 -4.32
C ALA A 74 -1.92 -1.94 -3.49
N SER A 75 -2.25 -0.70 -3.14
CA SER A 75 -3.54 -0.38 -2.51
C SER A 75 -4.69 -0.39 -3.51
N LEU A 76 -4.43 -0.14 -4.79
CA LEU A 76 -5.45 -0.10 -5.85
C LEU A 76 -5.66 -1.46 -6.53
N ARG A 77 -4.56 -2.20 -6.77
CA ARG A 77 -4.61 -3.55 -7.31
C ARG A 77 -4.10 -4.52 -6.25
N LYS A 78 -4.79 -5.65 -6.09
CA LYS A 78 -4.33 -6.70 -5.18
C LYS A 78 -2.98 -7.23 -5.67
N ALA A 79 -1.93 -7.03 -4.87
CA ALA A 79 -0.61 -7.57 -5.17
C ALA A 79 -0.68 -9.10 -5.18
N GLN A 80 -0.21 -9.72 -6.26
CA GLN A 80 -0.06 -11.17 -6.33
C GLN A 80 1.28 -11.54 -5.70
N VAL A 81 1.26 -12.38 -4.67
CA VAL A 81 2.48 -12.89 -4.04
C VAL A 81 2.74 -14.29 -4.57
N VAL A 82 3.97 -14.53 -5.05
CA VAL A 82 4.40 -15.84 -5.55
C VAL A 82 5.56 -16.38 -4.73
N PRO A 83 5.73 -17.71 -4.64
CA PRO A 83 6.95 -18.29 -4.09
C PRO A 83 8.17 -17.79 -4.87
N GLY A 84 9.19 -17.36 -4.14
CA GLY A 84 10.46 -16.94 -4.73
C GLY A 84 11.30 -18.12 -5.20
N ILE A 85 12.39 -17.81 -5.89
CA ILE A 85 13.32 -18.81 -6.44
C ILE A 85 14.02 -19.57 -5.30
N ASP A 86 14.31 -18.87 -4.19
CA ASP A 86 14.93 -19.48 -3.02
C ASP A 86 13.89 -20.09 -2.08
N PRO A 87 14.15 -21.28 -1.51
CA PRO A 87 13.23 -21.94 -0.57
C PRO A 87 12.89 -21.03 0.62
N GLY A 88 11.59 -20.86 0.88
CA GLY A 88 11.11 -20.03 1.99
C GLY A 88 11.01 -18.53 1.68
N THR A 89 11.34 -18.10 0.46
CA THR A 89 11.15 -16.71 0.04
C THR A 89 9.80 -16.51 -0.64
N VAL A 90 9.23 -15.32 -0.49
CA VAL A 90 8.03 -14.88 -1.20
C VAL A 90 8.35 -13.57 -1.91
N VAL A 91 7.88 -13.46 -3.14
CA VAL A 91 8.09 -12.27 -3.97
C VAL A 91 6.72 -11.68 -4.32
N PRO A 92 6.43 -10.44 -3.91
CA PRO A 92 5.29 -9.72 -4.44
C PRO A 92 5.57 -9.40 -5.91
N LEU A 93 4.74 -9.88 -6.82
CA LEU A 93 4.79 -9.49 -8.22
C LEU A 93 4.28 -8.06 -8.34
N GLY A 94 5.13 -7.21 -8.91
CA GLY A 94 4.87 -5.80 -9.11
C GLY A 94 3.69 -5.58 -10.03
N ILE A 95 2.72 -4.79 -9.55
CA ILE A 95 1.68 -4.26 -10.42
C ILE A 95 2.32 -3.12 -11.23
N HIS A 96 2.52 -3.33 -12.52
CA HIS A 96 3.08 -2.29 -13.37
C HIS A 96 2.05 -1.19 -13.68
N THR A 97 2.39 0.06 -13.39
CA THR A 97 1.59 1.24 -13.74
C THR A 97 1.56 1.51 -15.24
N SER A 98 2.51 0.95 -16.01
CA SER A 98 2.57 1.06 -17.48
C SER A 98 1.38 0.40 -18.19
N THR A 99 0.65 -0.49 -17.51
CA THR A 99 -0.56 -1.15 -18.02
C THR A 99 -1.85 -0.60 -17.41
N MET A 100 -1.78 0.48 -16.62
CA MET A 100 -2.97 1.11 -16.06
C MET A 100 -3.81 1.80 -17.13
N THR A 101 -5.12 1.60 -17.05
CA THR A 101 -6.11 2.38 -17.78
C THR A 101 -6.13 3.82 -17.28
N VAL A 102 -6.74 4.72 -18.06
CA VAL A 102 -6.83 6.14 -17.66
C VAL A 102 -7.63 6.33 -16.37
N ASP A 103 -8.65 5.50 -16.16
CA ASP A 103 -9.48 5.56 -14.96
C ASP A 103 -8.71 5.11 -13.73
N GLU A 104 -7.91 4.03 -13.85
CA GLU A 104 -7.00 3.59 -12.78
C GLU A 104 -5.93 4.63 -12.44
N MET A 105 -5.39 5.33 -13.44
CA MET A 105 -4.43 6.41 -13.21
C MET A 105 -5.08 7.60 -12.50
N SER A 106 -6.35 7.88 -12.79
CA SER A 106 -7.12 8.92 -12.10
C SER A 106 -7.37 8.53 -10.64
N ASN A 107 -7.77 7.28 -10.39
CA ASN A 107 -7.93 6.73 -9.04
C ASN A 107 -6.62 6.75 -8.25
N MET A 108 -5.47 6.54 -8.91
CA MET A 108 -4.16 6.63 -8.28
C MET A 108 -3.81 8.05 -7.85
N ILE A 109 -4.07 9.04 -8.71
CA ILE A 109 -3.88 10.45 -8.37
C ILE A 109 -4.77 10.85 -7.18
N GLU A 110 -6.03 10.42 -7.19
CA GLU A 110 -6.97 10.66 -6.08
C GLU A 110 -6.51 10.01 -4.77
N ALA A 111 -6.00 8.78 -4.83
CA ALA A 111 -5.46 8.10 -3.65
C ALA A 111 -4.27 8.86 -3.04
N ILE A 112 -3.39 9.42 -3.88
CA ILE A 112 -2.26 10.23 -3.41
C ILE A 112 -2.76 11.54 -2.78
N TYR A 113 -3.76 12.20 -3.37
CA TYR A 113 -4.36 13.39 -2.76
C TYR A 113 -5.03 13.09 -1.42
N ALA A 114 -5.80 12.01 -1.33
CA ALA A 114 -6.46 11.60 -0.10
C ALA A 114 -5.43 11.32 1.00
N PHE A 115 -4.34 10.64 0.67
CA PHE A 115 -3.24 10.39 1.59
C PHE A 115 -2.58 11.68 2.08
N GLY A 116 -2.27 12.62 1.19
CA GLY A 116 -1.64 13.88 1.58
C GLY A 116 -2.58 14.88 2.26
N ALA A 117 -3.89 14.69 2.16
CA ALA A 117 -4.90 15.47 2.88
C ALA A 117 -5.16 14.94 4.30
N ASP A 118 -4.68 13.73 4.60
CA ASP A 118 -4.79 13.15 5.93
C ASP A 118 -3.99 13.99 6.96
N PRO A 119 -4.60 14.39 8.09
CA PRO A 119 -3.91 15.11 9.16
C PRO A 119 -2.67 14.40 9.71
N GLU A 120 -2.60 13.07 9.61
CA GLU A 120 -1.47 12.27 10.08
C GLU A 120 -0.25 12.39 9.15
N HIS A 121 -0.48 12.64 7.86
CA HIS A 121 0.54 12.75 6.83
C HIS A 121 0.30 13.93 5.89
N PRO A 122 0.28 15.18 6.42
CA PRO A 122 -0.04 16.34 5.60
C PRO A 122 1.05 16.57 4.57
N VAL A 123 0.66 16.55 3.29
CA VAL A 123 1.53 16.84 2.15
C VAL A 123 1.02 18.09 1.47
N THR A 124 1.88 19.10 1.36
CA THR A 124 1.55 20.29 0.56
C THR A 124 1.87 19.96 -0.90
N PHE A 125 0.83 19.75 -1.70
CA PHE A 125 0.98 19.52 -3.13
C PHE A 125 1.11 20.84 -3.88
N LYS A 126 2.13 20.98 -4.73
CA LYS A 126 2.19 22.09 -5.69
C LYS A 126 1.50 21.61 -6.95
N GLU A 127 0.36 22.21 -7.27
CA GLU A 127 -0.30 21.89 -8.53
C GLU A 127 0.68 22.14 -9.69
N PRO A 128 0.82 21.18 -10.63
CA PRO A 128 1.65 21.39 -11.79
C PRO A 128 1.06 22.55 -12.60
N GLN A 129 1.72 23.71 -12.55
CA GLN A 129 1.45 24.77 -13.49
C GLN A 129 1.73 24.21 -14.90
N PRO A 130 0.88 24.49 -15.90
CA PRO A 130 1.19 24.14 -17.28
C PRO A 130 2.55 24.75 -17.64
N ASP A 131 3.52 23.89 -17.93
CA ASP A 131 4.94 24.18 -17.85
C ASP A 131 5.36 25.48 -18.55
N THR A 132 5.86 26.44 -17.76
CA THR A 132 6.89 27.41 -18.18
C THR A 132 8.24 27.00 -17.58
N ASN A 133 8.79 25.94 -18.17
CA ASN A 133 10.22 25.63 -18.32
C ASN A 133 11.13 25.28 -17.10
N SER A 134 11.75 24.10 -17.25
CA SER A 134 13.11 23.67 -16.88
C SER A 134 13.45 23.25 -15.45
N GLY A 135 13.62 21.92 -15.32
CA GLY A 135 14.94 21.37 -14.95
C GLY A 135 14.98 20.55 -13.67
N SER A 136 14.79 19.23 -13.76
CA SER A 136 15.57 18.16 -13.08
C SER A 136 14.85 16.79 -13.14
N PRO A 137 15.58 15.67 -13.01
CA PRO A 137 15.26 14.41 -13.67
C PRO A 137 14.41 13.48 -12.81
N SER A 138 13.33 12.95 -13.38
CA SER A 138 12.70 11.71 -12.90
C SER A 138 13.43 10.50 -13.50
N PRO A 139 13.90 9.55 -12.69
CA PRO A 139 14.36 8.26 -13.19
C PRO A 139 13.15 7.33 -13.31
N GLU A 140 12.87 6.81 -14.50
CA GLU A 140 12.03 5.62 -14.64
C GLU A 140 12.62 4.67 -15.67
N ALA A 141 12.69 3.41 -15.22
CA ALA A 141 12.71 2.16 -15.96
C ALA A 141 13.94 1.85 -16.83
N ASP A 142 14.90 1.14 -16.23
CA ASP A 142 15.72 0.15 -16.94
C ASP A 142 15.21 -1.25 -16.58
N ASP A 143 14.79 -1.99 -17.60
CA ASP A 143 14.50 -3.42 -17.59
C ASP A 143 15.75 -4.11 -18.18
N ALA A 144 16.58 -4.73 -17.33
CA ALA A 144 17.67 -5.62 -17.77
C ALA A 144 18.14 -6.54 -16.61
N PRO A 145 18.66 -7.75 -16.93
CA PRO A 145 18.60 -8.91 -16.04
C PRO A 145 19.70 -8.96 -14.97
N ILE A 146 19.28 -9.46 -13.81
CA ILE A 146 20.06 -9.99 -12.69
C ILE A 146 21.34 -10.76 -13.10
N THR A 147 22.49 -10.31 -12.61
CA THR A 147 23.68 -11.13 -12.40
C THR A 147 24.06 -11.09 -10.92
N SER A 148 24.05 -12.28 -10.33
CA SER A 148 24.42 -12.57 -8.95
C SER A 148 25.92 -12.44 -8.74
N SER A 149 26.33 -11.80 -7.64
CA SER A 149 27.54 -12.15 -6.91
C SER A 149 27.39 -11.72 -5.44
N ALA A 150 27.26 -12.74 -4.58
CA ALA A 150 27.42 -12.68 -3.13
C ALA A 150 28.83 -12.16 -2.76
N LYS A 151 29.14 -11.62 -1.57
CA LYS A 151 28.91 -12.10 -0.20
C LYS A 151 29.53 -11.06 0.80
N PRO A 152 29.56 -11.29 2.13
CA PRO A 152 28.60 -10.84 3.14
C PRO A 152 29.17 -9.77 4.11
N GLU A 153 28.31 -8.99 4.75
CA GLU A 153 28.63 -8.40 6.06
C GLU A 153 27.47 -8.60 7.03
N VAL A 154 27.84 -8.85 8.28
CA VAL A 154 27.11 -9.66 9.26
C VAL A 154 26.55 -8.75 10.37
N SER A 155 25.27 -8.98 10.71
CA SER A 155 24.60 -8.72 12.01
C SER A 155 24.25 -7.28 12.43
N PRO A 156 23.29 -7.10 13.37
CA PRO A 156 22.23 -7.99 13.84
C PRO A 156 20.82 -7.36 13.78
N ALA A 157 19.83 -8.21 14.04
CA ALA A 157 18.40 -7.93 14.14
C ALA A 157 18.04 -6.74 15.06
N SER A 158 16.98 -6.02 14.70
CA SER A 158 16.09 -5.38 15.66
C SER A 158 14.67 -5.44 15.12
N GLY A 159 13.92 -6.44 15.57
CA GLY A 159 12.47 -6.32 15.61
C GLY A 159 12.13 -5.23 16.60
N SER A 160 11.40 -4.20 16.16
CA SER A 160 10.79 -3.28 17.11
C SER A 160 9.48 -3.92 17.61
N PRO A 161 9.32 -4.10 18.93
CA PRO A 161 8.16 -4.77 19.51
C PRO A 161 6.90 -3.92 19.41
N ILE A 162 5.75 -4.58 19.25
CA ILE A 162 4.44 -4.01 19.59
C ILE A 162 4.53 -3.50 21.03
N SER A 163 4.24 -2.22 21.26
CA SER A 163 4.20 -1.66 22.61
C SER A 163 3.26 -2.51 23.48
N PRO A 164 3.71 -2.99 24.66
CA PRO A 164 2.98 -3.97 25.47
C PRO A 164 1.60 -3.47 25.94
N LEU A 165 1.40 -2.14 25.97
CA LEU A 165 0.15 -1.50 26.37
C LEU A 165 -0.97 -1.71 25.34
N ASN A 166 -0.65 -1.69 24.04
CA ASN A 166 -1.61 -1.82 22.94
C ASN A 166 -2.00 -3.28 22.67
N LYS A 167 -1.10 -4.22 22.98
CA LYS A 167 -1.32 -5.67 22.79
C LYS A 167 -2.41 -6.19 23.74
N ALA A 168 -2.40 -5.74 25.00
CA ALA A 168 -3.39 -6.15 26.00
C ALA A 168 -4.80 -5.65 25.66
N GLU A 169 -4.93 -4.41 25.19
CA GLU A 169 -6.21 -3.84 24.74
C GLU A 169 -6.74 -4.56 23.51
N LEU A 170 -5.86 -4.94 22.59
CA LEU A 170 -6.24 -5.67 21.38
C LEU A 170 -6.67 -7.11 21.66
N ILE A 171 -6.02 -7.77 22.63
CA ILE A 171 -6.42 -9.10 23.13
C ILE A 171 -7.81 -9.02 23.79
N GLU A 172 -8.04 -8.03 24.67
CA GLU A 172 -9.34 -7.86 25.32
C GLU A 172 -10.45 -7.49 24.31
N CYS A 173 -10.12 -6.65 23.32
CA CYS A 173 -11.01 -6.32 22.21
C CYS A 173 -11.40 -7.58 21.41
N CYS A 174 -10.40 -8.38 20.98
CA CYS A 174 -10.63 -9.63 20.26
C CYS A 174 -11.52 -10.58 21.06
N ARG A 175 -11.21 -10.79 22.34
CA ARG A 175 -11.98 -11.63 23.26
C ARG A 175 -13.45 -11.19 23.36
N LYS A 176 -13.68 -9.89 23.59
CA LYS A 176 -15.03 -9.31 23.73
C LYS A 176 -15.85 -9.40 22.44
N LEU A 177 -15.26 -9.15 21.27
CA LEU A 177 -15.96 -9.30 20.00
C LEU A 177 -16.28 -10.77 19.69
N MET A 178 -15.39 -11.69 20.05
CA MET A 178 -15.57 -13.14 19.82
C MET A 178 -16.53 -13.80 20.80
N GLU A 179 -16.88 -13.14 21.91
CA GLU A 179 -17.87 -13.61 22.88
C GLU A 179 -19.31 -13.42 22.36
N ILE A 180 -19.56 -12.38 21.56
CA ILE A 180 -20.90 -11.99 21.06
C ILE A 180 -21.56 -13.08 20.19
N PRO A 181 -20.86 -13.73 19.24
CA PRO A 181 -21.44 -14.83 18.48
C PRO A 181 -21.86 -16.04 19.33
N ALA A 182 -21.19 -16.26 20.47
CA ALA A 182 -21.41 -17.41 21.36
C ALA A 182 -22.62 -17.27 22.29
N ILE A 183 -23.25 -16.09 22.37
CA ILE A 183 -24.43 -15.86 23.20
C ILE A 183 -25.61 -16.67 22.65
N LYS A 184 -26.06 -17.71 23.35
CA LYS A 184 -27.13 -18.61 22.87
C LYS A 184 -28.54 -17.99 22.96
N GLU A 185 -28.71 -16.97 23.79
CA GLU A 185 -30.02 -16.39 24.14
C GLU A 185 -30.47 -15.27 23.19
N LEU A 186 -29.61 -14.86 22.24
CA LEU A 186 -29.85 -13.68 21.41
C LEU A 186 -30.11 -14.07 19.95
N GLU A 187 -31.13 -13.46 19.33
CA GLU A 187 -31.42 -13.62 17.90
C GLU A 187 -30.27 -13.08 17.03
N PRO A 188 -29.99 -13.65 15.84
CA PRO A 188 -28.86 -13.26 14.99
C PRO A 188 -28.80 -11.76 14.66
N GLN A 189 -29.97 -11.14 14.45
CA GLN A 189 -30.06 -9.71 14.19
C GLN A 189 -29.67 -8.88 15.42
N ALA A 190 -30.06 -9.30 16.62
CA ALA A 190 -29.68 -8.64 17.86
C ALA A 190 -28.18 -8.83 18.17
N LYS A 191 -27.60 -10.00 17.87
CA LYS A 191 -26.14 -10.22 17.97
C LYS A 191 -25.36 -9.26 17.10
N ARG A 192 -25.81 -9.04 15.85
CA ARG A 192 -25.17 -8.12 14.93
C ARG A 192 -25.25 -6.67 15.40
N SER A 193 -26.39 -6.24 15.93
CA SER A 193 -26.54 -4.89 16.51
C SER A 193 -25.61 -4.68 17.71
N VAL A 194 -25.48 -5.68 18.58
CA VAL A 194 -24.55 -5.64 19.73
C VAL A 194 -23.09 -5.63 19.27
N LEU A 195 -22.77 -6.40 18.22
CA LEU A 195 -21.42 -6.44 17.62
C LEU A 195 -21.03 -5.10 16.98
N GLU A 196 -21.96 -4.43 16.30
CA GLU A 196 -21.72 -3.11 15.69
C GLU A 196 -21.49 -2.05 16.78
N ALA A 197 -22.33 -2.03 17.83
CA ALA A 197 -22.15 -1.12 18.95
C ALA A 197 -20.82 -1.37 19.71
N ALA A 198 -20.42 -2.64 19.88
CA ALA A 198 -19.14 -2.99 20.48
C ALA A 198 -17.96 -2.54 19.61
N LYS A 199 -18.04 -2.72 18.29
CA LYS A 199 -17.03 -2.24 17.34
C LYS A 199 -16.85 -0.73 17.45
N ASP A 200 -17.94 0.02 17.46
CA ASP A 200 -17.88 1.48 17.52
C ASP A 200 -17.30 1.99 18.85
N GLY A 201 -17.65 1.37 19.98
CA GLY A 201 -17.04 1.69 21.28
C GLY A 201 -15.53 1.40 21.34
N TRP A 202 -15.09 0.28 20.75
CA TRP A 202 -13.67 -0.03 20.64
C TRP A 202 -12.94 0.87 19.65
N LYS A 203 -13.61 1.35 18.60
CA LYS A 203 -13.06 2.31 17.64
C LYS A 203 -12.74 3.66 18.29
N GLU A 204 -13.54 4.09 19.27
CA GLU A 204 -13.28 5.31 20.06
C GLU A 204 -12.16 5.14 21.09
N THR A 205 -11.93 3.90 21.55
CA THR A 205 -10.95 3.59 22.61
C THR A 205 -9.57 3.23 22.03
N LEU A 206 -9.53 2.59 20.85
CA LEU A 206 -8.32 2.09 20.22
C LEU A 206 -7.67 3.13 19.29
N HIS A 207 -6.33 3.12 19.27
CA HIS A 207 -5.54 3.92 18.34
C HIS A 207 -5.90 3.58 16.88
N PRO A 208 -5.92 4.57 15.95
CA PRO A 208 -6.25 4.37 14.53
C PRO A 208 -5.49 3.23 13.85
N ASP A 209 -4.21 3.03 14.18
CA ASP A 209 -3.37 1.92 13.66
C ASP A 209 -3.92 0.52 13.94
N LEU A 210 -4.78 0.39 14.96
CA LEU A 210 -5.36 -0.89 15.38
C LEU A 210 -6.75 -1.13 14.76
N HIS A 211 -7.30 -0.15 14.03
CA HIS A 211 -8.65 -0.24 13.46
C HIS A 211 -8.76 -1.33 12.39
N ASP A 212 -7.67 -1.69 11.72
CA ASP A 212 -7.67 -2.78 10.75
C ASP A 212 -7.77 -4.17 11.40
N HIS A 213 -7.18 -4.32 12.59
CA HIS A 213 -7.36 -5.52 13.42
C HIS A 213 -8.79 -5.59 13.96
N LEU A 214 -9.34 -4.46 14.43
CA LEU A 214 -10.74 -4.34 14.87
C LEU A 214 -11.73 -4.72 13.75
N LYS A 215 -11.51 -4.23 12.51
CA LYS A 215 -12.30 -4.62 11.34
C LYS A 215 -12.22 -6.13 11.08
N SER A 216 -11.02 -6.70 11.18
CA SER A 216 -10.79 -8.14 10.99
C SER A 216 -11.54 -9.00 12.02
N PHE A 217 -11.52 -8.58 13.29
CA PHE A 217 -12.31 -9.24 14.36
C PHE A 217 -13.80 -9.13 14.10
N PHE A 218 -14.29 -7.96 13.70
CA PHE A 218 -15.70 -7.72 13.40
C PHE A 218 -16.20 -8.60 12.25
N VAL A 219 -15.46 -8.67 11.14
CA VAL A 219 -15.84 -9.48 9.97
C VAL A 219 -15.90 -10.97 10.35
N SER A 220 -14.95 -11.44 11.16
CA SER A 220 -14.93 -12.83 11.63
C SER A 220 -16.08 -13.14 12.60
N ALA A 221 -16.40 -12.23 13.52
CA ALA A 221 -17.53 -12.38 14.43
C ALA A 221 -18.89 -12.32 13.70
N ASP A 222 -19.05 -11.43 12.73
CA ASP A 222 -20.26 -11.35 11.88
C ASP A 222 -20.43 -12.61 11.01
N ALA A 223 -19.32 -13.17 10.50
CA ALA A 223 -19.34 -14.46 9.79
C ALA A 223 -19.79 -15.61 10.72
N GLN A 224 -19.36 -15.62 11.98
CA GLN A 224 -19.82 -16.61 12.97
C GLN A 224 -21.31 -16.47 13.31
N ILE A 225 -21.85 -15.25 13.36
CA ILE A 225 -23.29 -15.01 13.58
C ILE A 225 -24.14 -15.55 12.41
N LYS A 226 -23.61 -15.46 11.19
CA LYS A 226 -24.28 -15.92 9.95
C LYS A 226 -24.04 -17.39 9.63
N ALA A 227 -23.08 -18.04 10.29
CA ALA A 227 -22.68 -19.40 9.98
C ALA A 227 -23.75 -20.42 10.39
N ASP A 228 -23.88 -21.49 9.60
CA ASP A 228 -24.72 -22.62 9.96
C ASP A 228 -24.24 -23.26 11.29
N PRO A 229 -25.16 -23.77 12.15
CA PRO A 229 -24.80 -24.37 13.43
C PRO A 229 -23.80 -25.55 13.33
N LYS A 230 -23.71 -26.21 12.17
CA LYS A 230 -22.76 -27.29 11.89
C LYS A 230 -21.36 -26.79 11.53
N VAL A 231 -21.26 -25.59 10.98
CA VAL A 231 -20.01 -24.96 10.49
C VAL A 231 -19.44 -23.99 11.54
N TYR A 232 -20.31 -23.46 12.40
CA TYR A 232 -19.94 -22.54 13.47
C TYR A 232 -18.76 -23.01 14.35
N PRO A 233 -18.71 -24.27 14.84
CA PRO A 233 -17.63 -24.72 15.72
C PRO A 233 -16.25 -24.72 15.03
N SER A 234 -16.17 -25.16 13.78
CA SER A 234 -14.91 -25.20 13.03
C SER A 234 -14.47 -23.80 12.57
N LEU A 235 -15.42 -22.95 12.18
CA LEU A 235 -15.15 -21.56 11.83
C LEU A 235 -14.61 -20.77 13.04
N ARG A 236 -15.19 -21.01 14.22
CA ARG A 236 -14.77 -20.40 15.48
C ARG A 236 -13.36 -20.85 15.88
N ALA A 237 -13.06 -22.15 15.79
CA ALA A 237 -11.72 -22.67 16.08
C ALA A 237 -10.65 -22.08 15.15
N SER A 238 -10.93 -22.00 13.85
CA SER A 238 -10.04 -21.41 12.85
C SER A 238 -9.79 -19.92 13.09
N ALA A 239 -10.85 -19.17 13.44
CA ALA A 239 -10.75 -17.76 13.79
C ALA A 239 -9.83 -17.53 15.00
N PHE A 240 -9.97 -18.31 16.07
CA PHE A 240 -9.10 -18.19 17.24
C PHE A 240 -7.65 -18.56 16.94
N GLN A 241 -7.41 -19.60 16.12
CA GLN A 241 -6.05 -19.97 15.74
C GLN A 241 -5.36 -18.85 14.95
N HIS A 242 -6.08 -18.25 14.00
CA HIS A 242 -5.56 -17.15 13.19
C HIS A 242 -5.28 -15.89 14.05
N PHE A 243 -6.18 -15.52 14.95
CA PHE A 243 -5.98 -14.33 15.78
C PHE A 243 -4.96 -14.54 16.89
N ALA A 244 -4.76 -15.77 17.39
CA ALA A 244 -3.67 -16.10 18.31
C ALA A 244 -2.30 -15.90 17.65
N GLU A 245 -2.15 -16.26 16.37
CA GLU A 245 -0.93 -16.04 15.59
C GLU A 245 -0.69 -14.55 15.31
N VAL A 246 -1.73 -13.83 14.89
CA VAL A 246 -1.66 -12.37 14.61
C VAL A 246 -1.36 -11.56 15.86
N LEU A 247 -1.90 -11.96 17.02
CA LEU A 247 -1.70 -11.29 18.29
C LEU A 247 -0.52 -11.84 19.08
N ASP A 248 0.23 -12.83 18.56
CA ASP A 248 1.33 -13.49 19.27
C ASP A 248 0.96 -13.83 20.73
N CYS A 249 -0.22 -14.44 20.91
CA CYS A 249 -0.79 -14.84 22.20
C CYS A 249 -1.32 -16.27 22.16
N LYS A 250 -1.65 -16.88 23.30
CA LYS A 250 -2.26 -18.22 23.28
C LYS A 250 -3.73 -18.10 22.90
N ALA A 251 -4.27 -19.08 22.18
CA ALA A 251 -5.70 -19.15 21.86
C ALA A 251 -6.59 -19.11 23.12
N ALA A 252 -6.08 -19.62 24.25
CA ALA A 252 -6.73 -19.53 25.55
C ALA A 252 -6.89 -18.09 26.08
N ASP A 253 -5.99 -17.17 25.73
CA ASP A 253 -6.00 -15.78 26.20
C ASP A 253 -7.11 -14.95 25.50
N ILE A 254 -7.57 -15.41 24.33
CA ILE A 254 -8.64 -14.79 23.53
C ILE A 254 -9.97 -15.55 23.59
N GLY A 255 -10.06 -16.60 24.42
CA GLY A 255 -11.29 -17.36 24.65
C GLY A 255 -11.51 -18.59 23.76
N GLY A 256 -10.45 -19.11 23.15
CA GLY A 256 -10.45 -20.44 22.54
C GLY A 256 -10.39 -21.54 23.61
N GLU A 257 -11.15 -22.62 23.44
CA GLU A 257 -10.99 -23.82 24.27
C GLU A 257 -9.61 -24.44 24.02
N ALA A 258 -8.92 -24.81 25.10
CA ALA A 258 -7.57 -25.36 25.09
C ALA A 258 -7.48 -26.75 24.45
#